data_AF-A0A4R8EWU9-F1
#
_entry.id   AF-A0A4R8EWU9-F1
#
_cell.length_a   1.000
_cell.length_b   1.000
_cell.length_c   1.000
_cell.angle_alpha   90.00
_cell.angle_beta   90.00
_cell.angle_gamma   90.00
#
_symmetry.space_group_name_H-M   'P 1'
#
loop_
_entity.id
_entity.type
_entity.pdbx_description
1 polymer ?
#
loop_
_entity_poly.entity_id
_entity_poly.type
_entity_poly.pdbx_seq_one_letter_code
_entity_poly.pdbx_strand_id
1 'polypeptide(L)' 'MKKNFNEMTSEELVKTQKSLKTVTYLFGVVLLFLFGLNIFLVANKGFSASNVIPIALLPIFILNMNTLKEIKKELEARK' A
#
# COMPACT_ATOMS: atom_id res chain seq x y z
N MET A 1 -11.40 -3.73 17.72
CA MET A 1 -10.11 -4.39 18.03
C MET A 1 -9.47 -4.83 16.73
N LYS A 2 -8.22 -4.42 16.47
CA LYS A 2 -7.43 -4.92 15.35
C LYS A 2 -7.01 -6.35 15.75
N LYS A 3 -7.57 -7.40 15.13
CA LYS A 3 -7.11 -8.78 15.37
C LYS A 3 -5.61 -8.83 15.08
N ASN A 4 -4.82 -9.33 16.02
CA ASN A 4 -3.39 -9.54 15.75
C ASN A 4 -3.25 -10.68 14.74
N PHE A 5 -2.24 -10.64 13.87
CA PHE A 5 -2.02 -11.69 12.86
C PHE A 5 -1.90 -13.09 13.50
N ASN A 6 -1.36 -13.14 14.72
CA ASN A 6 -1.19 -14.34 15.53
C ASN A 6 -2.51 -15.00 15.95
N GLU A 7 -3.62 -14.24 15.94
CA GLU A 7 -4.96 -14.72 16.31
C GLU A 7 -5.76 -15.24 15.09
N MET A 8 -5.28 -15.01 13.86
CA MET A 8 -5.92 -15.48 12.63
C MET A 8 -5.52 -16.93 12.33
N THR A 9 -6.43 -17.72 11.77
CA THR A 9 -6.05 -19.05 11.23
C THR A 9 -5.12 -18.89 10.02
N SER A 10 -4.36 -19.93 9.67
CA SER A 10 -3.47 -19.89 8.51
C SER A 10 -4.22 -19.59 7.20
N GLU A 11 -5.46 -20.09 7.06
CA GLU A 11 -6.31 -19.80 5.90
C GLU A 11 -6.77 -18.33 5.85
N GLU A 12 -7.21 -17.79 6.98
CA GLU A 12 -7.60 -16.38 7.10
C GLU A 12 -6.41 -15.46 6.80
N LEU A 13 -5.23 -15.82 7.28
CA LEU A 13 -4.00 -15.06 7.11
C LEU A 13 -3.53 -15.07 5.63
N VAL A 14 -3.60 -16.21 4.94
CA VAL A 14 -3.31 -16.32 3.49
C VAL A 14 -4.30 -15.52 2.66
N LYS A 15 -5.60 -15.58 2.98
CA LYS A 15 -6.63 -14.80 2.27
C LYS A 15 -6.40 -13.30 2.44
N THR A 16 -6.06 -12.87 3.65
CA THR A 16 -5.73 -11.49 3.99
C THR A 16 -4.47 -11.04 3.26
N GLN A 17 -3.42 -11.87 3.22
CA GLN A 17 -2.20 -11.59 2.47
C GLN A 17 -2.48 -11.34 0.99
N LYS A 18 -3.24 -12.22 0.32
CA LYS A 18 -3.57 -12.09 -1.10
C LYS A 18 -4.34 -10.80 -1.37
N SER A 19 -5.35 -10.51 -0.54
CA SER A 19 -6.15 -9.29 -0.67
C SER A 19 -5.29 -8.04 -0.50
N LEU A 20 -4.51 -7.96 0.59
CA LEU A 20 -3.60 -6.83 0.84
C LEU A 20 -2.55 -6.68 -0.26
N LYS A 21 -2.01 -7.79 -0.79
CA LYS A 21 -1.04 -7.75 -1.90
C LYS A 21 -1.67 -7.13 -3.15
N THR A 22 -2.87 -7.55 -3.52
CA THR A 22 -3.58 -7.00 -4.68
C THR A 22 -3.89 -5.52 -4.50
N VAL A 23 -4.43 -5.13 -3.34
CA VAL A 23 -4.77 -3.73 -3.06
C VAL A 23 -3.51 -2.86 -3.02
N THR A 24 -2.44 -3.32 -2.38
CA THR A 24 -1.17 -2.58 -2.30
C THR A 24 -0.54 -2.42 -3.68
N TYR A 25 -0.57 -3.46 -4.51
CA TYR A 25 -0.07 -3.39 -5.89
C TYR A 25 -0.86 -2.37 -6.72
N LEU A 26 -2.20 -2.45 -6.69
CA LEU A 26 -3.06 -1.50 -7.38
C LEU A 26 -2.82 -0.06 -6.89
N PHE A 27 -2.69 0.12 -5.58
CA PHE A 27 -2.41 1.43 -5.00
C PHE A 27 -1.07 1.99 -5.49
N GLY A 28 -0.03 1.16 -5.57
CA GLY A 28 1.26 1.55 -6.12
C GLY A 28 1.19 1.97 -7.59
N VAL A 29 0.45 1.23 -8.42
CA VAL A 29 0.25 1.57 -9.85
C VAL A 29 -0.46 2.92 -9.99
N VAL A 30 -1.55 3.13 -9.24
CA VAL A 30 -2.30 4.39 -9.24
C VAL A 30 -1.44 5.54 -8.75
N LEU A 31 -0.63 5.33 -7.71
CA LEU A 31 0.25 6.36 -7.14
C LEU A 31 1.36 6.77 -8.14
N LEU A 32 1.94 5.81 -8.86
CA LEU A 32 2.90 6.08 -9.94
C LEU A 32 2.26 6.88 -11.09
N PHE A 33 1.06 6.48 -11.51
CA PHE A 33 0.31 7.19 -12.54
C PHE A 33 0.00 8.63 -12.13
N LEU A 34 -0.46 8.83 -10.89
CA LEU A 34 -0.65 10.15 -10.28
C LEU A 34 0.64 10.97 -10.28
N PHE A 35 1.78 10.36 -9.95
CA PHE A 35 3.08 11.05 -9.96
C PHE A 35 3.43 11.55 -11.36
N GLY A 36 3.27 10.72 -12.38
CA GLY A 36 3.52 11.10 -13.79
C GLY A 36 2.61 12.23 -14.26
N LEU A 37 1.30 12.13 -13.97
CA LEU A 37 0.35 13.19 -14.28
C LEU A 37 0.66 14.51 -13.56
N ASN A 38 1.12 14.43 -12.32
CA ASN A 38 1.49 15.61 -11.55
C ASN A 38 2.72 16.31 -12.13
N ILE A 39 3.74 15.57 -12.54
CA ILE A 39 4.91 16.14 -13.23
C ILE A 39 4.47 16.86 -14.52
N PHE A 40 3.62 16.21 -15.32
CA PHE A 40 3.06 16.81 -16.53
C PHE A 40 2.24 18.08 -16.24
N LEU A 41 1.39 18.05 -15.21
CA LEU A 41 0.58 19.20 -14.82
C LEU A 41 1.43 20.37 -14.30
N VAL A 42 2.44 20.10 -13.46
CA VAL A 42 3.33 21.15 -12.93
C VAL A 42 4.11 21.80 -14.06
N ALA A 43 4.60 21.01 -15.02
CA ALA A 43 5.33 21.53 -16.18
C ALA A 43 4.47 22.45 -17.07
N ASN A 44 3.17 22.17 -17.21
CA ASN A 44 2.28 22.92 -18.12
C ASN A 44 1.47 24.03 -17.44
N LYS A 45 1.08 23.84 -16.18
CA LYS A 45 0.13 24.71 -15.45
C LYS A 45 0.70 25.29 -14.16
N GLY A 46 1.94 24.95 -13.81
CA GLY A 46 2.57 25.33 -12.55
C GLY A 46 2.10 24.49 -11.36
N PHE A 47 2.68 24.78 -10.20
CA PHE A 47 2.39 24.06 -8.96
C PHE A 47 1.05 24.49 -8.35
N SER A 48 0.32 23.52 -7.82
CA SER A 48 -0.97 23.68 -7.15
C SER A 48 -1.05 22.77 -5.91
N ALA A 49 -2.01 23.05 -5.03
CA ALA A 49 -2.21 22.26 -3.81
C ALA A 49 -2.53 20.78 -4.08
N SER A 50 -3.06 20.41 -5.25
CA SER A 50 -3.33 19.00 -5.56
C SER A 50 -2.04 18.21 -5.86
N ASN A 51 -0.94 18.89 -6.18
CA ASN A 51 0.33 18.24 -6.51
C ASN A 51 1.05 17.61 -5.32
N VAL A 52 0.69 17.99 -4.08
CA VAL A 52 1.23 17.36 -2.85
C VAL A 52 0.49 16.08 -2.46
N ILE A 53 -0.68 15.79 -3.03
CA ILE A 53 -1.48 14.61 -2.70
C ILE A 53 -0.71 13.30 -2.87
N PRO A 54 0.02 13.04 -3.98
CA PRO A 54 0.77 11.80 -4.13
C PRO A 54 1.84 11.62 -3.04
N ILE A 55 2.47 12.72 -2.60
CA ILE A 55 3.50 12.71 -1.55
C ILE A 55 2.86 12.40 -0.19
N ALA A 56 1.71 13.02 0.10
CA ALA A 56 0.96 12.78 1.34
C ALA A 56 0.45 11.33 1.46
N LEU A 57 0.27 10.62 0.34
CA LEU A 57 -0.16 9.23 0.32
C LEU A 57 0.98 8.21 0.48
N LEU A 58 2.26 8.62 0.34
CA LEU A 58 3.41 7.72 0.48
C LEU A 58 3.50 7.01 1.84
N PRO A 59 3.29 7.69 3.00
CA PRO A 59 3.33 7.01 4.29
C PRO A 59 2.31 5.87 4.40
N ILE A 60 1.11 6.07 3.84
CA ILE A 60 0.05 5.05 3.83
C ILE A 60 0.47 3.86 2.96
N PHE A 61 1.09 4.11 1.81
CA PHE A 61 1.62 3.05 0.96
C PHE A 61 2.71 2.24 1.67
N ILE A 62 3.64 2.91 2.37
CA ILE A 62 4.70 2.25 3.16
C ILE A 62 4.11 1.41 4.29
N LEU A 63 3.10 1.91 5.01
CA LEU A 63 2.42 1.16 6.07
C LEU A 63 1.75 -0.12 5.54
N ASN A 64 1.11 -0.06 4.37
CA ASN A 64 0.53 -1.24 3.71
C ASN A 64 1.61 -2.27 3.33
N MET A 65 2.74 -1.81 2.81
CA MET A 65 3.89 -2.68 2.49
C MET A 65 4.49 -3.33 3.73
N ASN A 66 4.60 -2.61 4.85
CA ASN A 66 5.07 -3.16 6.12
C ASN A 66 4.10 -4.20 6.69
N THR A 67 2.80 -3.90 6.64
CA THR A 67 1.74 -4.85 7.03
C THR A 67 1.83 -6.15 6.23
N LEU A 68 2.08 -6.07 4.91
CA LEU A 68 2.27 -7.24 4.06
C LEU A 68 3.51 -8.07 4.46
N LYS A 69 4.60 -7.40 4.85
CA LYS A 69 5.82 -8.05 5.35
C LYS A 69 5.58 -8.76 6.67
N GLU A 70 4.84 -8.16 7.59
CA GLU A 70 4.47 -8.77 8.87
C GLU A 70 3.64 -10.04 8.66
N ILE A 71 2.63 -9.99 7.80
CA ILE A 71 1.82 -11.17 7.44
C ILE A 71 2.71 -12.27 6.83
N LYS A 72 3.66 -11.91 5.96
CA LYS A 72 4.57 -12.89 5.36
C LYS A 72 5.48 -13.55 6.40
N LYS A 73 6.02 -12.78 7.35
CA LYS A 73 6.83 -13.30 8.46
C LYS A 73 6.03 -14.27 9.33
N GLU A 74 4.79 -13.91 9.65
CA GLU A 74 3.90 -14.78 10.43
C GLU A 74 3.58 -16.09 9.69
N LEU A 75 3.32 -16.03 8.39
CA LEU A 75 3.11 -17.24 7.58
C LEU A 75 4.37 -18.12 7.45
N GLU A 76 5.56 -17.51 7.42
CA GLU A 76 6.83 -18.23 7.41
C GLU A 76 7.14 -18.88 8.76
N ALA A 77 6.82 -18.23 9.88
CA ALA A 77 6.99 -18.79 11.22
C ALA A 77 6.07 -20.00 11.51
N ARG A 78 4.99 -20.14 10.74
CA ARG A 78 4.02 -21.25 10.85
C ARG A 78 4.32 -22.42 9.90
N LYS A 79 5.30 -22.29 9.01
CA LYS A 79 5.79 -23.39 8.17
C LYS A 79 6.74 -24.27 8.96
#